data_AF-A0A952GC23-F1
#
_entry.id   AF-A0A952GC23-F1
#
_cell.length_a   1.000
_cell.length_b   1.000
_cell.length_c   1.000
_cell.angle_alpha   90.00
_cell.angle_beta   90.00
_cell.angle_gamma   90.00
#
_symmetry.space_group_name_H-M   'P 1'
#
loop_
_entity.id
_entity.type
_entity.pdbx_description
1 polymer ?
#
loop_
_entity_poly.entity_id
_entity_poly.type
_entity_poly.pdbx_seq_one_letter_code
_entity_poly.pdbx_strand_id
1 'polypeptide(L)' 'MLECQVSKGLQFRIQRYEDAASGVVIFQLSGPFTARYMYGSLSPDALHNILESMSNNVEAPIHIFDLAQVPYMDSVGLGV' A
#
# COMPACT_ATOMS: atom_id res chain seq x y z
N MET A 1 -18.26 -30.19 1.48
CA MET A 1 -17.48 -29.86 2.69
C MET A 1 -16.89 -28.50 2.44
N LEU A 2 -17.45 -27.46 3.06
CA LEU A 2 -16.99 -26.07 2.88
C LEU A 2 -15.76 -25.91 3.78
N GLU A 3 -14.57 -25.95 3.22
CA GLU A 3 -13.36 -25.62 3.97
C GLU A 3 -13.38 -24.11 4.25
N CYS A 4 -13.87 -23.75 5.44
CA CYS A 4 -13.61 -22.46 6.03
C CYS A 4 -12.12 -22.44 6.38
N GLN A 5 -11.28 -22.16 5.40
CA GLN A 5 -9.91 -21.78 5.66
C GLN A 5 -9.95 -20.44 6.37
N VAL A 6 -9.88 -20.51 7.70
CA VAL A 6 -9.43 -19.40 8.54
C VAL A 6 -8.10 -18.94 7.94
N SER A 7 -8.14 -17.88 7.13
CA SER A 7 -6.95 -17.30 6.54
C SER A 7 -6.04 -16.91 7.69
N LYS A 8 -4.91 -17.59 7.82
CA LYS A 8 -3.84 -17.16 8.72
C LYS A 8 -3.32 -15.83 8.18
N GLY A 9 -3.92 -14.74 8.62
CA GLY A 9 -3.39 -13.38 8.61
C GLY A 9 -2.86 -12.88 7.27
N LEU A 10 -3.70 -12.80 6.24
CA LEU A 10 -3.39 -11.95 5.09
C LEU A 10 -3.59 -10.48 5.52
N GLN A 11 -2.53 -9.86 6.02
CA GLN A 11 -2.54 -8.45 6.43
C GLN A 11 -2.05 -7.59 5.26
N PHE A 12 -2.72 -6.46 5.01
CA PHE A 12 -2.22 -5.47 4.08
C PHE A 12 -1.06 -4.69 4.72
N ARG A 13 0.03 -4.49 3.97
CA ARG A 13 1.20 -3.72 4.41
C ARG A 13 1.73 -2.83 3.31
N ILE A 14 2.26 -1.67 3.70
CA ILE A 14 2.99 -0.75 2.83
C ILE A 14 4.38 -0.53 3.42
N GLN A 15 5.40 -0.66 2.59
CA GLN A 15 6.78 -0.25 2.90
C GLN A 15 7.18 0.88 1.95
N ARG A 16 7.87 1.89 2.47
CA ARG A 16 8.32 3.07 1.73
C ARG A 16 9.84 3.05 1.61
N TYR A 17 10.33 3.11 0.38
CA TYR A 17 11.75 3.23 0.05
C TYR A 17 11.96 4.54 -0.70
N GLU A 18 12.89 5.36 -0.23
CA GLU A 18 13.17 6.67 -0.82
C GLU A 18 14.63 6.71 -1.27
N ASP A 19 14.83 7.02 -2.54
CA ASP A 19 16.15 7.36 -3.08
C ASP A 19 16.21 8.88 -3.31
N ALA A 20 16.79 9.57 -2.33
CA ALA A 20 16.91 11.03 -2.34
C ALA A 20 17.75 11.57 -3.49
N ALA A 21 18.63 10.76 -4.10
CA ALA A 21 19.47 11.19 -5.21
C ALA A 21 18.72 11.19 -6.56
N SER A 22 17.79 10.24 -6.75
CA SER A 22 16.98 10.13 -7.98
C SER A 22 15.59 10.75 -7.85
N GLY A 23 15.18 11.16 -6.64
CA GLY A 23 13.83 11.65 -6.37
C GLY A 23 12.75 10.58 -6.51
N VAL A 24 13.13 9.30 -6.45
CA VAL A 24 12.22 8.16 -6.60
C VAL A 24 11.76 7.69 -5.22
N VAL A 25 10.45 7.52 -5.07
CA VAL A 25 9.81 6.91 -3.91
C VAL A 25 9.09 5.65 -4.36
N ILE A 26 9.46 4.50 -3.79
CA ILE A 26 8.84 3.20 -4.06
C ILE A 26 7.97 2.82 -2.86
N PHE A 27 6.68 2.63 -3.13
CA PHE A 27 5.73 2.05 -2.19
C PHE A 27 5.55 0.58 -2.53
N GLN A 28 6.10 -0.30 -1.71
CA GLN A 28 5.91 -1.73 -1.86
C GLN A 28 4.67 -2.16 -1.09
N LEU A 29 3.66 -2.62 -1.84
CA LEU A 29 2.40 -3.10 -1.30
C LEU A 29 2.44 -4.62 -1.22
N SER A 30 1.96 -5.17 -0.10
CA SER A 30 1.86 -6.61 0.08
C SER A 30 0.57 -7.01 0.78
N GLY A 31 0.11 -8.21 0.46
CA GLY A 31 -1.18 -8.72 0.91
C GLY A 31 -2.35 -8.15 0.11
N PRO A 32 -3.59 -8.56 0.43
CA PRO A 32 -4.77 -8.17 -0.34
C PRO A 32 -5.00 -6.66 -0.34
N PHE A 33 -5.10 -6.06 -1.53
CA PHE A 33 -5.42 -4.63 -1.68
C PHE A 33 -6.92 -4.45 -1.83
N THR A 34 -7.65 -4.64 -0.73
CA THR A 34 -9.09 -4.39 -0.69
C THR A 34 -9.44 -3.43 0.44
N ALA A 35 -10.57 -2.74 0.34
CA ALA A 35 -11.00 -1.82 1.40
C ALA A 35 -11.05 -2.49 2.77
N ARG A 36 -11.54 -3.75 2.83
CA ARG A 36 -11.58 -4.53 4.07
C ARG A 36 -10.19 -4.74 4.68
N TYR A 37 -9.21 -5.13 3.87
CA TYR A 37 -7.86 -5.44 4.38
C TYR A 37 -7.04 -4.18 4.62
N MET A 38 -7.18 -3.15 3.78
CA MET A 38 -6.52 -1.86 3.96
C MET A 38 -7.01 -1.16 5.22
N TYR A 39 -8.31 -0.84 5.33
CA TYR A 39 -8.85 -0.12 6.48
C TYR A 39 -8.95 -0.99 7.74
N GLY A 40 -8.86 -2.32 7.59
CA GLY A 40 -8.64 -3.23 8.71
C GLY A 40 -7.20 -3.24 9.24
N SER A 41 -6.21 -2.81 8.43
CA SER A 41 -4.78 -2.86 8.79
C SER A 41 -4.18 -1.49 9.08
N LEU A 42 -4.68 -0.43 8.43
CA LEU A 42 -4.18 0.94 8.55
C LEU A 42 -5.37 1.90 8.71
N SER A 43 -5.25 2.87 9.60
CA SER A 43 -6.22 3.98 9.65
C SER A 43 -6.06 4.87 8.40
N PRO A 44 -7.10 5.61 7.99
CA PRO A 44 -7.00 6.59 6.92
C PRO A 44 -5.84 7.58 7.13
N ASP A 45 -5.63 8.05 8.36
CA ASP A 45 -4.52 8.95 8.70
C ASP A 45 -3.15 8.27 8.54
N ALA A 46 -3.02 7.00 8.94
CA ALA A 46 -1.78 6.26 8.78
C ALA A 46 -1.44 6.05 7.29
N LEU A 47 -2.44 5.73 6.47
CA LEU A 47 -2.28 5.61 5.04
C LEU A 47 -1.85 6.95 4.41
N HIS A 48 -2.53 8.03 4.78
CA HIS A 48 -2.22 9.39 4.33
C HIS A 48 -0.79 9.79 4.71
N ASN A 49 -0.38 9.62 5.97
CA ASN A 49 0.97 9.94 6.42
C ASN A 49 2.07 9.16 5.68
N ILE A 50 1.81 7.90 5.31
CA ILE A 50 2.74 7.09 4.55
C ILE A 50 2.91 7.65 3.12
N LEU A 51 1.81 8.06 2.48
CA LEU A 51 1.80 8.54 1.10
C LEU A 51 2.24 10.01 0.96
N GLU A 52 1.95 10.85 1.96
CA GLU A 52 2.20 12.29 1.93
C GLU A 52 3.52 12.74 2.58
N SER A 53 4.36 11.83 3.04
CA SER A 53 5.72 12.12 3.47
C SER A 53 6.57 12.59 2.28
N MET A 54 6.28 13.76 1.71
CA MET A 54 7.03 14.36 0.61
C MET A 54 8.32 14.98 1.14
N SER A 55 9.42 14.73 0.43
CA SER A 55 10.66 15.46 0.68
C SER A 55 10.52 16.88 0.15
N ASN A 56 11.05 17.85 0.91
CA ASN A 56 10.95 19.29 0.65
C ASN A 56 11.77 19.76 -0.59
N ASN A 57 12.12 18.85 -1.51
CA ASN A 57 12.95 19.16 -2.66
C ASN A 57 12.10 19.47 -3.89
N VAL A 58 12.62 20.43 -4.68
CA VAL A 58 11.89 21.32 -5.60
C VAL A 58 11.41 20.64 -6.89
N GLU A 59 11.54 19.32 -7.03
CA GLU A 59 11.03 18.54 -8.16
C GLU A 59 10.08 17.45 -7.66
N ALA A 60 8.90 17.33 -8.28
CA ALA A 60 7.89 16.38 -7.87
C ALA A 60 8.46 14.94 -7.88
N PRO A 61 8.48 14.23 -6.73
CA PRO A 61 9.06 12.91 -6.65
C PRO A 61 8.35 11.91 -7.58
N ILE A 62 9.11 11.02 -8.22
CA ILE A 62 8.55 9.93 -9.00
C ILE A 62 8.06 8.87 -8.02
N HIS A 63 6.75 8.64 -7.99
CA HIS A 63 6.13 7.61 -7.15
C HIS A 63 5.93 6.31 -7.94
N ILE A 64 6.50 5.22 -7.44
CA ILE A 64 6.32 3.87 -7.97
C ILE A 64 5.55 3.03 -6.96
N PHE A 65 4.45 2.42 -7.40
CA PHE A 65 3.71 1.45 -6.61
C PHE A 65 4.09 0.04 -7.06
N ASP A 66 4.88 -0.66 -6.25
CA ASP A 66 5.23 -2.06 -6.49
C ASP A 66 4.11 -2.96 -5.96
N LEU A 67 3.41 -3.61 -6.90
CA LEU A 67 2.27 -4.49 -6.65
C LEU A 67 2.63 -5.97 -6.77
N ALA A 68 3.91 -6.32 -6.93
CA ALA A 68 4.33 -7.70 -7.18
C ALA A 68 3.91 -8.69 -6.08
N GLN A 69 3.69 -8.20 -4.85
CA GLN A 69 3.26 -8.98 -3.69
C GLN A 69 1.78 -8.78 -3.33
N VAL A 70 1.00 -8.18 -4.23
CA VAL A 70 -0.45 -8.00 -4.09
C VAL A 70 -1.17 -9.13 -4.85
N PRO A 71 -1.79 -10.09 -4.14
CA PRO A 71 -2.39 -11.26 -4.79
C PRO A 71 -3.70 -10.95 -5.53
N TYR A 72 -4.44 -9.92 -5.09
CA TYR A 72 -5.66 -9.44 -5.72
C TYR A 72 -6.04 -8.05 -5.19
N MET A 73 -6.86 -7.33 -5.95
CA MET A 73 -7.38 -6.00 -5.62
C MET A 73 -8.88 -5.92 -5.89
N ASP A 74 -9.61 -5.06 -5.19
CA ASP A 74 -11.00 -4.73 -5.51
C ASP A 74 -11.18 -3.26 -5.94
N SER A 75 -12.29 -2.98 -6.63
CA SER A 75 -12.61 -1.63 -7.13
C SER A 75 -12.74 -0.64 -5.97
N VAL A 76 -13.26 -1.10 -4.83
CA VAL A 76 -13.44 -0.28 -3.62
C VAL A 76 -12.08 0.17 -3.06
N GLY A 77 -11.07 -0.70 -3.09
CA GLY A 77 -9.70 -0.36 -2.71
C GLY A 77 -9.05 0.67 -3.64
N LEU A 78 -9.50 0.75 -4.89
CA LEU A 78 -9.11 1.77 -5.86
C LEU A 78 -9.94 3.06 -5.77
N GLY A 79 -10.96 3.10 -4.90
CA GLY A 79 -11.86 4.26 -4.74
C GLY A 79 -12.97 4.35 -5.80
N VAL A 80 -13.33 3.23 -6.44
CA VAL A 80 -14.41 3.11 -7.43
C VAL A 80 -15.69 2.57 -6.81
#